data_AF-A0AAV1WPF3-F1
#
_entry.id   AF-A0AAV1WPF3-F1
#
_cell.length_a   1.000
_cell.length_b   1.000
_cell.length_c   1.000
_cell.angle_alpha   90.00
_cell.angle_beta   90.00
_cell.angle_gamma   90.00
#
_symmetry.space_group_name_H-M   'P 1'
#
loop_
_entity.id
_entity.type
_entity.pdbx_description
1 polymer ?
#
loop_
_entity_poly.entity_id
_entity_poly.type
_entity_poly.pdbx_seq_one_letter_code
_entity_poly.pdbx_strand_id
1 'polypeptide(L)'
;MFGTMAASTTLCFSPSINSSTFNFHKKKISNSTLSFNNSHCFSLSSPSLMHFSMQSNSRRQPHFFAAAASSSAANAEYVVEPATNVKFPKSLSLPGSADYLVLLGTGYREKVFAIIGVKVYAAGLYLNQTIISELNAWKGQSKDKIQGNSSLFKTIYQSSLEKSLQIILVRDVDGKTFWGALNDAISPRIAEPTSVDETALSTLSRTFLNKPLKKGTFIFLTWVNPSKLLVSISSNVVPSTVDATIESANVSSAIFDVFLGDSPISPSLKASVADGLSKVLK
;
A
#
# COMPACT_ATOMS: atom_id res chain seq x y z
N MET A 1 52.86 2.92 -43.80
CA MET A 1 53.22 1.61 -43.20
C MET A 1 53.58 1.86 -41.74
N PHE A 2 52.96 1.10 -40.83
CA PHE A 2 53.15 1.04 -39.36
C PHE A 2 52.78 2.32 -38.58
N GLY A 3 51.86 2.37 -37.61
CA GLY A 3 51.12 1.35 -36.86
C GLY A 3 51.69 1.15 -35.45
N THR A 4 51.16 1.86 -34.45
CA THR A 4 51.30 1.54 -32.99
C THR A 4 50.24 2.33 -32.19
N MET A 5 49.17 1.66 -31.75
CA MET A 5 48.96 1.12 -30.38
C MET A 5 48.48 2.18 -29.37
N ALA A 6 47.15 2.26 -29.19
CA ALA A 6 46.53 2.93 -28.05
C ALA A 6 46.29 1.89 -26.94
N ALA A 7 46.84 2.15 -25.75
CA ALA A 7 46.61 1.34 -24.56
C ALA A 7 45.29 1.75 -23.89
N SER A 8 44.35 0.81 -23.79
CA SER A 8 43.13 0.95 -22.99
C SER A 8 43.41 0.48 -21.56
N THR A 9 43.32 1.40 -20.59
CA THR A 9 43.30 1.05 -19.16
C THR A 9 41.86 0.86 -18.72
N THR A 10 41.44 -0.40 -18.56
CA THR A 10 40.21 -0.79 -17.87
C THR A 10 40.38 -0.64 -16.35
N LEU A 11 39.67 0.30 -15.74
CA LEU A 11 39.52 0.40 -14.29
C LEU A 11 38.34 -0.48 -13.84
N CYS A 12 38.66 -1.61 -13.23
CA CYS A 12 37.71 -2.47 -12.52
C CYS A 12 37.30 -1.80 -11.20
N PHE A 13 36.00 -1.60 -10.98
CA PHE A 13 35.45 -1.28 -9.67
C PHE A 13 34.85 -2.55 -9.04
N SER A 14 35.49 -3.03 -7.98
CA SER A 14 34.94 -4.06 -7.08
C SER A 14 33.99 -3.40 -6.06
N PRO A 15 32.80 -3.96 -5.78
CA PRO A 15 31.98 -3.49 -4.68
C PRO A 15 32.40 -4.13 -3.36
N SER A 16 32.78 -3.29 -2.40
CA SER A 16 33.01 -3.68 -1.00
C SER A 16 31.67 -3.93 -0.31
N ILE A 17 31.48 -5.14 0.20
CA ILE A 17 30.35 -5.54 1.03
C ILE A 17 30.62 -5.07 2.46
N ASN A 18 29.88 -4.07 2.93
CA ASN A 18 29.82 -3.73 4.35
C ASN A 18 28.54 -4.33 4.96
N SER A 19 28.71 -5.43 5.68
CA SER A 19 27.69 -6.00 6.56
C SER A 19 27.75 -5.29 7.91
N SER A 20 26.75 -4.47 8.22
CA SER A 20 26.55 -3.91 9.57
C SER A 20 25.51 -4.74 10.33
N THR A 21 26.03 -5.53 11.27
CA THR A 21 25.27 -6.36 12.21
C THR A 21 24.66 -5.47 13.30
N PHE A 22 23.34 -5.28 13.31
CA PHE A 22 22.65 -4.62 14.43
C PHE A 22 22.24 -5.64 15.49
N ASN A 23 22.86 -5.53 16.67
CA ASN A 23 22.56 -6.31 17.87
C ASN A 23 21.30 -5.78 18.56
N PHE A 24 20.24 -6.59 18.65
CA PHE A 24 19.09 -6.31 19.53
C PHE A 24 19.40 -6.78 20.96
N HIS A 25 19.56 -5.83 21.89
CA HIS A 25 19.53 -6.09 23.33
C HIS A 25 18.10 -6.46 23.78
N LYS A 26 17.90 -7.73 24.17
CA LYS A 26 16.68 -8.19 24.85
C LYS A 26 16.69 -7.69 26.30
N LYS A 27 15.79 -6.76 26.65
CA LYS A 27 15.50 -6.40 28.04
C LYS A 27 14.48 -7.41 28.61
N LYS A 28 14.94 -8.15 29.61
CA LYS A 28 14.24 -9.18 30.39
C LYS A 28 13.12 -8.55 31.22
N ILE A 29 11.88 -8.99 31.05
CA ILE A 29 10.76 -8.69 31.95
C ILE A 29 10.55 -9.88 32.88
N SER A 30 10.51 -9.58 34.16
CA SER A 30 10.38 -10.50 35.29
C SER A 30 8.92 -10.95 35.46
N ASN A 31 8.72 -12.25 35.67
CA ASN A 31 7.44 -12.83 36.10
C ASN A 31 7.25 -12.64 37.61
N SER A 32 6.03 -12.30 38.04
CA SER A 32 5.58 -12.50 39.42
C SER A 32 4.30 -13.32 39.42
N THR A 33 4.41 -14.45 40.10
CA THR A 33 3.42 -15.46 40.50
C THR A 33 2.30 -14.91 41.38
N LEU A 34 1.10 -15.47 41.29
CA LEU A 34 0.27 -15.80 42.45
C LEU A 34 -0.78 -16.88 42.12
N SER A 35 -1.11 -17.64 43.16
CA SER A 35 -1.61 -19.03 43.17
C SER A 35 -3.13 -19.17 43.22
N PHE A 36 -3.56 -20.34 42.76
CA PHE A 36 -4.83 -21.05 42.95
C PHE A 36 -5.55 -20.85 44.29
N ASN A 37 -6.89 -20.88 44.24
CA ASN A 37 -7.63 -21.78 45.11
C ASN A 37 -8.92 -22.30 44.46
N ASN A 38 -9.20 -23.59 44.73
CA ASN A 38 -10.24 -24.44 44.16
C ASN A 38 -11.25 -24.77 45.27
N SER A 39 -12.55 -24.87 44.98
CA SER A 39 -13.54 -25.52 45.87
C SER A 39 -14.76 -26.00 45.08
N HIS A 40 -14.95 -27.32 45.07
CA HIS A 40 -16.09 -28.05 44.53
C HIS A 40 -17.30 -27.99 45.47
N CYS A 41 -18.54 -28.20 44.98
CA CYS A 41 -19.33 -29.41 45.30
C CYS A 41 -20.68 -29.47 44.56
N PHE A 42 -21.15 -30.71 44.39
CA PHE A 42 -22.30 -31.23 43.64
C PHE A 42 -23.66 -31.08 44.36
N SER A 43 -24.76 -31.13 43.60
CA SER A 43 -25.84 -32.12 43.84
C SER A 43 -26.96 -32.06 42.77
N LEU A 44 -27.38 -33.25 42.35
CA LEU A 44 -28.50 -33.59 41.47
C LEU A 44 -29.79 -33.77 42.27
N SER A 45 -30.97 -33.43 41.70
CA SER A 45 -32.19 -34.27 41.72
C SER A 45 -33.35 -33.64 40.92
N SER A 46 -33.99 -34.45 40.09
CA SER A 46 -35.27 -34.24 39.38
C SER A 46 -36.45 -34.83 40.22
N PRO A 47 -37.69 -34.97 39.70
CA PRO A 47 -38.54 -34.07 38.90
C PRO A 47 -39.91 -33.83 39.59
N SER A 48 -40.73 -32.91 39.06
CA SER A 48 -42.19 -33.05 39.21
C SER A 48 -42.93 -32.55 37.97
N LEU A 49 -43.90 -33.35 37.57
CA LEU A 49 -44.65 -33.34 36.33
C LEU A 49 -46.03 -32.76 36.64
N MET A 50 -46.43 -31.65 36.01
CA MET A 50 -47.85 -31.29 35.89
C MET A 50 -48.11 -30.47 34.62
N HIS A 51 -48.92 -31.09 33.78
CA HIS A 51 -50.04 -30.51 33.06
C HIS A 51 -49.80 -29.68 31.78
N PHE A 52 -50.18 -30.31 30.67
CA PHE A 52 -50.45 -29.69 29.38
C PHE A 52 -51.57 -28.64 29.46
N SER A 53 -51.36 -27.51 28.82
CA SER A 53 -52.42 -26.62 28.33
C SER A 53 -51.97 -26.07 26.99
N MET A 54 -52.70 -26.44 25.94
CA MET A 54 -52.53 -25.87 24.61
C MET A 54 -53.18 -24.50 24.55
N GLN A 55 -52.39 -23.48 24.25
CA GLN A 55 -52.89 -22.23 23.69
C GLN A 55 -52.07 -21.85 22.46
N SER A 56 -52.77 -21.77 21.33
CA SER A 56 -52.24 -21.30 20.06
C SER A 56 -51.76 -19.85 20.20
N ASN A 57 -50.54 -19.56 19.76
CA ASN A 57 -50.16 -18.18 19.50
C ASN A 57 -49.31 -18.05 18.24
N SER A 58 -49.90 -17.33 17.29
CA SER A 58 -49.36 -16.59 16.15
C SER A 58 -47.87 -16.75 15.82
N ARG A 59 -47.58 -17.45 14.70
CA ARG A 59 -46.30 -17.41 13.97
C ARG A 59 -46.05 -15.98 13.47
N ARG A 60 -45.19 -15.23 14.17
CA ARG A 60 -44.47 -14.09 13.58
C ARG A 60 -43.18 -14.61 12.97
N GLN A 61 -43.12 -14.63 11.63
CA GLN A 61 -41.88 -14.85 10.90
C GLN A 61 -40.95 -13.65 11.15
N PRO A 62 -39.68 -13.85 11.53
CA PRO A 62 -38.69 -12.79 11.39
C PRO A 62 -38.39 -12.66 9.89
N HIS A 63 -38.79 -11.53 9.31
CA HIS A 63 -38.29 -11.14 8.00
C HIS A 63 -36.78 -11.03 8.08
N PHE A 64 -36.10 -11.99 7.45
CA PHE A 64 -34.69 -11.89 7.11
C PHE A 64 -34.55 -10.65 6.23
N PHE A 65 -34.05 -9.56 6.79
CA PHE A 65 -33.47 -8.50 6.00
C PHE A 65 -32.18 -9.06 5.39
N ALA A 66 -32.32 -9.64 4.20
CA ALA A 66 -31.18 -9.82 3.31
C ALA A 66 -30.61 -8.43 3.08
N ALA A 67 -29.51 -8.11 3.77
CA ALA A 67 -28.67 -7.00 3.39
C ALA A 67 -28.21 -7.30 1.96
N ALA A 68 -28.84 -6.62 1.00
CA ALA A 68 -28.37 -6.60 -0.37
C ALA A 68 -26.94 -6.06 -0.31
N ALA A 69 -25.97 -6.97 -0.37
CA ALA A 69 -24.62 -6.61 -0.74
C ALA A 69 -24.74 -5.97 -2.12
N SER A 70 -24.67 -4.64 -2.16
CA SER A 70 -24.50 -3.90 -3.41
C SER A 70 -23.19 -4.36 -4.01
N SER A 71 -23.25 -5.43 -4.80
CA SER A 71 -22.21 -5.82 -5.72
C SER A 71 -22.18 -4.75 -6.81
N SER A 72 -21.53 -3.63 -6.52
CA SER A 72 -21.20 -2.57 -7.47
C SER A 72 -20.13 -3.02 -8.48
N ALA A 73 -20.03 -4.32 -8.75
CA ALA A 73 -19.25 -4.89 -9.86
C ALA A 73 -20.03 -4.80 -11.19
N ALA A 74 -20.88 -3.78 -11.35
CA ALA A 74 -21.57 -3.49 -12.59
C ALA A 74 -20.61 -2.75 -13.53
N ASN A 75 -19.94 -3.52 -14.40
CA ASN A 75 -19.22 -3.03 -15.58
C ASN A 75 -18.14 -1.96 -15.30
N ALA A 76 -17.24 -2.22 -14.36
CA ALA A 76 -16.06 -1.37 -14.19
C ALA A 76 -15.20 -1.45 -15.45
N GLU A 77 -14.97 -0.31 -16.10
CA GLU A 77 -14.02 -0.23 -17.20
C GLU A 77 -12.59 -0.36 -16.63
N TYR A 78 -11.74 -1.17 -17.25
CA TYR A 78 -10.38 -1.46 -16.76
C TYR A 78 -9.31 -0.93 -17.71
N VAL A 79 -8.18 -0.53 -17.15
CA VAL A 79 -6.91 -0.33 -17.85
C VAL A 79 -6.00 -1.51 -17.53
N VAL A 80 -5.38 -2.09 -18.55
CA VAL A 80 -4.43 -3.20 -18.39
C VAL A 80 -3.01 -2.63 -18.32
N GLU A 81 -2.26 -2.95 -17.28
CA GLU A 81 -0.83 -2.68 -17.24
C GLU A 81 -0.11 -3.65 -18.19
N PRO A 82 0.56 -3.15 -19.25
CA PRO A 82 0.99 -3.97 -20.38
C PRO A 82 2.07 -5.00 -20.04
N ALA A 83 2.93 -4.74 -19.06
CA ALA A 83 4.01 -5.66 -18.72
C ALA A 83 3.52 -6.87 -17.92
N THR A 84 2.51 -6.69 -17.06
CA THR A 84 2.04 -7.72 -16.13
C THR A 84 0.67 -8.29 -16.47
N ASN A 85 -0.07 -7.66 -17.38
CA ASN A 85 -1.48 -7.94 -17.70
C ASN A 85 -2.44 -7.75 -16.51
N VAL A 86 -2.01 -7.04 -15.46
CA VAL A 86 -2.86 -6.72 -14.32
C VAL A 86 -3.88 -5.65 -14.72
N LYS A 87 -5.14 -5.86 -14.29
CA LYS A 87 -6.26 -4.94 -14.54
C LYS A 87 -6.42 -3.97 -13.38
N PHE A 88 -6.49 -2.69 -13.69
CA PHE A 88 -6.81 -1.60 -12.77
C PHE A 88 -8.15 -1.00 -13.17
N PRO A 89 -9.15 -0.90 -12.28
CA PRO A 89 -10.38 -0.19 -12.61
C PRO A 89 -10.05 1.27 -12.95
N LYS A 90 -10.79 1.90 -13.88
CA LYS A 90 -10.56 3.32 -14.21
C LYS A 90 -10.86 4.26 -13.04
N SER A 91 -11.60 3.78 -12.05
CA SER A 91 -11.92 4.54 -10.87
C SER A 91 -12.33 3.64 -9.71
N LEU A 92 -12.24 4.16 -8.49
CA LEU A 92 -12.52 3.43 -7.26
C LEU A 92 -12.93 4.35 -6.11
N SER A 93 -13.59 3.76 -5.12
CA SER A 93 -13.82 4.34 -3.79
C SER A 93 -13.16 3.43 -2.75
N LEU A 94 -12.56 4.03 -1.72
CA LEU A 94 -11.76 3.31 -0.72
C LEU A 94 -12.29 3.52 0.70
N PRO A 95 -12.02 2.57 1.61
CA PRO A 95 -12.38 2.73 3.00
C PRO A 95 -11.62 3.91 3.61
N GLY A 96 -12.35 4.78 4.31
CA GLY A 96 -11.77 5.99 4.90
C GLY A 96 -11.46 7.10 3.89
N SER A 97 -11.86 6.94 2.62
CA SER A 97 -11.80 7.96 1.58
C SER A 97 -13.22 8.46 1.30
N ALA A 98 -13.39 9.79 1.33
CA ALA A 98 -14.68 10.41 1.00
C ALA A 98 -14.87 10.55 -0.52
N ASP A 99 -13.78 10.53 -1.27
CA ASP A 99 -13.76 10.89 -2.67
C ASP A 99 -13.83 9.68 -3.62
N TYR A 100 -14.29 9.97 -4.83
CA TYR A 100 -14.16 9.07 -5.96
C TYR A 100 -12.82 9.34 -6.66
N LEU A 101 -11.96 8.34 -6.74
CA LEU A 101 -10.62 8.49 -7.30
C LEU A 101 -10.56 7.94 -8.73
N VAL A 102 -9.90 8.67 -9.62
CA VAL A 102 -9.75 8.32 -11.04
C VAL A 102 -8.32 7.87 -11.31
N LEU A 103 -8.15 6.79 -12.07
CA LEU A 103 -6.85 6.25 -12.45
C LEU A 103 -6.14 7.20 -13.43
N LEU A 104 -4.93 7.63 -13.07
CA LEU A 104 -4.11 8.51 -13.92
C LEU A 104 -3.05 7.74 -14.71
N GLY A 105 -2.54 6.63 -14.17
CA GLY A 105 -1.51 5.85 -14.85
C GLY A 105 -1.19 4.55 -14.14
N THR A 106 -0.61 3.63 -14.90
CA THR A 106 -0.20 2.30 -14.42
C THR A 106 1.27 2.05 -14.73
N GLY A 107 1.89 1.15 -13.97
CA GLY A 107 3.25 0.73 -14.19
C GLY A 107 3.56 -0.53 -13.40
N TYR A 108 4.81 -0.94 -13.40
CA TYR A 108 5.24 -2.15 -12.69
C TYR A 108 6.59 -1.94 -12.04
N ARG A 109 6.88 -2.77 -11.03
CA ARG A 109 8.20 -2.89 -10.44
C ARG A 109 8.84 -4.19 -10.86
N GLU A 110 10.06 -4.09 -11.34
CA GLU A 110 10.96 -5.22 -11.55
C GLU A 110 12.11 -5.15 -10.55
N LYS A 111 12.58 -6.32 -10.12
CA LYS A 111 13.82 -6.47 -9.37
C LYS A 111 14.70 -7.46 -10.10
N VAL A 112 15.93 -7.06 -10.40
CA VAL A 112 16.93 -7.93 -11.02
C VAL A 112 17.51 -8.82 -9.93
N PHE A 113 17.41 -10.13 -10.13
CA PHE A 113 18.05 -11.14 -9.30
C PHE A 113 19.16 -11.78 -10.13
N ALA A 114 20.41 -11.50 -9.76
CA ALA A 114 21.60 -11.83 -10.55
C ALA A 114 21.51 -11.24 -11.98
N ILE A 115 21.03 -12.01 -12.95
CA ILE A 115 20.96 -11.65 -14.37
C ILE A 115 19.50 -11.48 -14.83
N ILE A 116 18.53 -12.03 -14.09
CA ILE A 116 17.14 -12.11 -14.52
C ILE A 116 16.30 -11.05 -13.82
N GLY A 117 15.67 -10.18 -14.61
CA GLY A 117 14.64 -9.26 -14.16
C GLY A 117 13.36 -10.02 -13.79
N VAL A 118 12.88 -9.85 -12.57
CA VAL A 118 11.61 -10.45 -12.12
C VAL A 118 10.62 -9.39 -11.69
N LYS A 119 9.44 -9.41 -12.31
CA LYS A 119 8.31 -8.53 -11.99
C LYS A 119 7.79 -8.87 -10.59
N VAL A 120 7.73 -7.86 -9.72
CA VAL A 120 7.32 -8.01 -8.32
C VAL A 120 5.85 -7.63 -8.16
N TYR A 121 5.46 -6.50 -8.73
CA TYR A 121 4.08 -6.01 -8.68
C TYR A 121 3.76 -5.10 -9.87
N ALA A 122 2.48 -4.93 -10.13
CA ALA A 122 1.93 -3.82 -10.89
C ALA A 122 1.44 -2.73 -9.93
N ALA A 123 1.38 -1.49 -10.39
CA ALA A 123 0.88 -0.37 -9.61
C ALA A 123 0.02 0.57 -10.47
N GLY A 124 -0.96 1.22 -9.83
CA GLY A 124 -1.81 2.24 -10.43
C GLY A 124 -1.99 3.42 -9.48
N LEU A 125 -1.81 4.64 -9.98
CA LEU A 125 -2.04 5.86 -9.20
C LEU A 125 -3.41 6.43 -9.51
N TYR A 126 -4.18 6.69 -8.46
CA TYR A 126 -5.48 7.31 -8.52
C TYR A 126 -5.46 8.67 -7.81
N LEU A 127 -6.11 9.66 -8.39
CA LEU A 127 -6.24 11.00 -7.83
C LEU A 127 -7.71 11.41 -7.75
N ASN A 128 -8.05 12.26 -6.78
CA ASN A 128 -9.29 13.02 -6.85
C ASN A 128 -9.22 13.98 -8.07
N GLN A 129 -10.23 13.91 -8.93
CA GLN A 129 -10.30 14.69 -10.17
C GLN A 129 -10.31 16.21 -9.95
N THR A 130 -10.74 16.70 -8.78
CA THR A 130 -10.76 18.14 -8.46
C THR A 130 -9.36 18.75 -8.37
N ILE A 131 -8.33 17.92 -8.19
CA ILE A 131 -6.91 18.36 -8.13
C ILE A 131 -6.45 19.07 -9.39
N ILE A 132 -7.12 18.84 -10.52
CA ILE A 132 -6.84 19.49 -11.80
C ILE A 132 -6.87 21.02 -11.69
N SER A 133 -7.71 21.57 -10.80
CA SER A 133 -7.76 23.01 -10.53
C SER A 133 -6.48 23.55 -9.88
N GLU A 134 -5.79 22.74 -9.07
CA GLU A 134 -4.52 23.08 -8.41
C GLU A 134 -3.31 22.97 -9.36
N LEU A 135 -3.48 22.24 -10.47
CA LEU A 135 -2.43 21.97 -11.45
C LEU A 135 -2.49 22.88 -12.69
N ASN A 136 -3.29 23.94 -12.64
CA ASN A 136 -3.51 24.86 -13.78
C ASN A 136 -2.21 25.47 -14.34
N ALA A 137 -1.17 25.66 -13.51
CA ALA A 137 0.12 26.20 -13.94
C ALA A 137 0.87 25.31 -14.95
N TRP A 138 0.48 24.04 -15.10
CA TRP A 138 1.09 23.07 -16.01
C TRP A 138 0.18 22.65 -17.17
N LYS A 139 -0.90 23.40 -17.42
CA LYS A 139 -1.76 23.18 -18.59
C LYS A 139 -0.99 23.26 -19.91
N GLY A 140 -1.37 22.40 -20.85
CA GLY A 140 -0.78 22.31 -22.18
C GLY A 140 0.66 21.77 -22.22
N GLN A 141 1.22 21.33 -21.09
CA GLN A 141 2.57 20.76 -21.08
C GLN A 141 2.59 19.34 -21.67
N SER A 142 3.67 19.03 -22.39
CA SER A 142 3.89 17.67 -22.90
C SER A 142 4.17 16.70 -21.77
N LYS A 143 3.94 15.41 -22.04
CA LYS A 143 4.29 14.29 -21.15
C LYS A 143 5.72 14.43 -20.60
N ASP A 144 6.71 14.67 -21.46
CA ASP A 144 8.12 14.71 -21.04
C ASP A 144 8.40 15.88 -20.10
N LYS A 145 7.79 17.04 -20.35
CA LYS A 145 7.89 18.20 -19.44
C LYS A 145 7.23 17.91 -18.09
N ILE A 146 6.04 17.29 -18.09
CA ILE A 146 5.35 16.90 -16.86
C ILE A 146 6.18 15.86 -16.07
N GLN A 147 6.70 14.84 -16.75
CA GLN A 147 7.45 13.75 -16.13
C GLN A 147 8.70 14.26 -15.38
N GLY A 148 9.40 15.23 -15.95
CA GLY A 148 10.57 15.86 -15.35
C GLY A 148 10.27 16.98 -14.35
N ASN A 149 8.99 17.28 -14.06
CA ASN A 149 8.63 18.43 -13.24
C ASN A 149 8.42 18.08 -11.76
N SER A 150 9.50 18.17 -10.96
CA SER A 150 9.44 17.88 -9.52
C SER A 150 8.45 18.79 -8.77
N SER A 151 8.32 20.06 -9.19
CA SER A 151 7.36 21.00 -8.57
C SER A 151 5.91 20.56 -8.76
N LEU A 152 5.56 20.04 -9.94
CA LEU A 152 4.22 19.50 -10.21
C LEU A 152 3.91 18.34 -9.25
N PHE A 153 4.79 17.34 -9.17
CA PHE A 153 4.57 16.18 -8.29
C PHE A 153 4.57 16.57 -6.81
N LYS A 154 5.37 17.57 -6.43
CA LYS A 154 5.31 18.15 -5.08
C LYS A 154 3.96 18.82 -4.81
N THR A 155 3.40 19.56 -5.76
CA THR A 155 2.04 20.13 -5.63
C THR A 155 0.99 19.04 -5.49
N ILE A 156 1.07 17.96 -6.29
CA ILE A 156 0.17 16.80 -6.14
C ILE A 156 0.28 16.22 -4.73
N TYR A 157 1.49 16.07 -4.19
CA TYR A 157 1.70 15.57 -2.83
C TYR A 157 1.11 16.51 -1.76
N GLN A 158 1.37 17.81 -1.88
CA GLN A 158 0.97 18.83 -0.90
C GLN A 158 -0.53 19.13 -0.92
N SER A 159 -1.24 18.75 -1.99
CA SER A 159 -2.70 18.82 -2.05
C SER A 159 -3.35 18.12 -0.85
N SER A 160 -4.37 18.76 -0.27
CA SER A 160 -5.24 18.16 0.75
C SER A 160 -6.26 17.19 0.15
N LEU A 161 -6.30 17.04 -1.17
CA LEU A 161 -7.16 16.10 -1.86
C LEU A 161 -6.60 14.69 -1.81
N GLU A 162 -7.52 13.74 -1.74
CA GLU A 162 -7.20 12.33 -1.61
C GLU A 162 -6.52 11.78 -2.87
N LYS A 163 -5.55 10.90 -2.64
CA LYS A 163 -4.82 10.18 -3.68
C LYS A 163 -4.46 8.80 -3.16
N SER A 164 -4.48 7.82 -4.04
CA SER A 164 -4.19 6.44 -3.65
C SER A 164 -3.30 5.75 -4.66
N LEU A 165 -2.29 5.06 -4.16
CA LEU A 165 -1.50 4.13 -4.94
C LEU A 165 -1.99 2.71 -4.65
N GLN A 166 -2.49 2.04 -5.68
CA GLN A 166 -2.82 0.61 -5.63
C GLN A 166 -1.63 -0.19 -6.14
N ILE A 167 -1.11 -1.09 -5.31
CA ILE A 167 -0.09 -2.07 -5.67
C ILE A 167 -0.74 -3.45 -5.71
N ILE A 168 -0.54 -4.20 -6.79
CA ILE A 168 -1.04 -5.56 -6.96
C ILE A 168 0.15 -6.49 -7.17
N LEU A 169 0.36 -7.41 -6.23
CA LEU A 169 1.47 -8.36 -6.32
C LEU A 169 1.25 -9.35 -7.46
N VAL A 170 2.26 -9.54 -8.30
CA VAL A 170 2.22 -10.51 -9.42
C VAL A 170 2.96 -11.80 -9.10
N ARG A 171 3.50 -11.89 -7.89
CA ARG A 171 4.20 -13.04 -7.32
C ARG A 171 4.07 -13.02 -5.80
N ASP A 172 4.41 -14.15 -5.19
CA ASP A 172 4.53 -14.25 -3.73
C ASP A 172 5.76 -13.50 -3.23
N VAL A 173 5.57 -12.76 -2.14
CA VAL A 173 6.62 -12.06 -1.39
C VAL A 173 6.28 -12.19 0.10
N ASP A 174 7.23 -12.58 0.94
CA ASP A 174 6.99 -12.53 2.38
C ASP A 174 6.95 -11.07 2.89
N GLY A 175 6.14 -10.81 3.92
CA GLY A 175 5.95 -9.45 4.43
C GLY A 175 7.24 -8.78 4.92
N LYS A 176 8.20 -9.56 5.43
CA LYS A 176 9.51 -9.06 5.85
C LYS A 176 10.35 -8.59 4.66
N THR A 177 10.39 -9.34 3.57
CA THR A 177 11.06 -8.96 2.32
C THR A 177 10.42 -7.72 1.70
N PHE A 178 9.09 -7.66 1.67
CA PHE A 178 8.37 -6.48 1.16
C PHE A 178 8.67 -5.24 1.99
N TRP A 179 8.53 -5.35 3.32
CA TRP A 179 8.84 -4.24 4.23
C TRP A 179 10.31 -3.82 4.13
N GLY A 180 11.25 -4.76 4.14
CA GLY A 180 12.67 -4.46 4.02
C GLY A 180 12.97 -3.64 2.77
N ALA A 181 12.46 -4.07 1.61
CA ALA A 181 12.65 -3.34 0.35
C ALA A 181 11.97 -1.96 0.33
N LEU A 182 10.82 -1.81 1.00
CA LEU A 182 10.14 -0.52 1.13
C LEU A 182 10.92 0.41 2.07
N ASN A 183 11.37 -0.10 3.21
CA ASN A 183 12.17 0.64 4.17
C ASN A 183 13.50 1.10 3.56
N ASP A 184 14.20 0.22 2.83
CA ASP A 184 15.44 0.58 2.11
C ASP A 184 15.22 1.73 1.11
N ALA A 185 14.01 1.84 0.56
CA ALA A 185 13.65 2.95 -0.32
C ALA A 185 13.26 4.22 0.46
N ILE A 186 12.65 4.08 1.64
CA ILE A 186 12.21 5.22 2.47
C ILE A 186 13.38 5.83 3.25
N SER A 187 14.23 5.02 3.89
CA SER A 187 15.25 5.50 4.84
C SER A 187 16.18 6.58 4.26
N PRO A 188 16.67 6.49 3.00
CA PRO A 188 17.51 7.55 2.43
C PRO A 188 16.82 8.91 2.25
N ARG A 189 15.47 8.94 2.30
CA ARG A 189 14.66 10.14 2.11
C ARG A 189 14.32 10.84 3.43
N ILE A 190 14.66 10.23 4.56
CA ILE A 190 14.45 10.77 5.91
C ILE A 190 15.82 10.82 6.57
N ALA A 191 16.52 11.95 6.42
CA ALA A 191 17.90 12.10 6.89
C ALA A 191 18.02 11.90 8.42
N GLU A 192 17.11 12.51 9.18
CA GLU A 192 17.06 12.44 10.64
C GLU A 192 15.62 12.16 11.08
N PRO A 193 15.25 10.88 11.29
CA PRO A 193 13.91 10.52 11.76
C PRO A 193 13.63 11.10 13.15
N THR A 194 12.47 11.73 13.31
CA THR A 194 11.94 12.13 14.61
C THR A 194 11.27 10.94 15.33
N SER A 195 10.95 11.09 16.62
CA SER A 195 10.18 10.07 17.36
C SER A 195 8.81 9.78 16.75
N VAL A 196 8.19 10.78 16.11
CA VAL A 196 6.95 10.63 15.34
C VAL A 196 7.19 9.76 14.11
N ASP A 197 8.29 10.01 13.40
CA ASP A 197 8.67 9.23 12.21
C ASP A 197 8.99 7.78 12.57
N GLU A 198 9.71 7.54 13.66
CA GLU A 198 10.00 6.19 14.18
C GLU A 198 8.72 5.43 14.54
N THR A 199 7.76 6.10 15.20
CA THR A 199 6.46 5.51 15.54
C THR A 199 5.65 5.17 14.30
N ALA A 200 5.64 6.08 13.32
CA ALA A 200 4.99 5.90 12.02
C ALA A 200 5.60 4.73 11.24
N LEU A 201 6.94 4.66 11.14
CA LEU A 201 7.67 3.56 10.49
C LEU A 201 7.44 2.21 11.20
N SER A 202 7.43 2.21 12.53
CA SER A 202 7.12 1.01 13.33
C SER A 202 5.70 0.50 13.07
N THR A 203 4.73 1.41 13.02
CA THR A 203 3.34 1.07 12.69
C THR A 203 3.23 0.51 11.28
N LEU A 204 3.86 1.16 10.30
CA LEU A 204 3.89 0.72 8.91
C LEU A 204 4.53 -0.67 8.76
N SER A 205 5.67 -0.89 9.41
CA SER A 205 6.38 -2.17 9.45
C SER A 205 5.48 -3.30 9.96
N ARG A 206 4.83 -3.09 11.11
CA ARG A 206 3.94 -4.08 11.73
C ARG A 206 2.78 -4.50 10.83
N THR A 207 2.30 -3.61 9.96
CA THR A 207 1.25 -3.91 8.98
C THR A 207 1.66 -5.01 7.99
N PHE A 208 2.95 -5.13 7.69
CA PHE A 208 3.47 -6.11 6.72
C PHE A 208 4.12 -7.33 7.37
N LEU A 209 4.87 -7.19 8.47
CA LEU A 209 5.78 -8.23 8.99
C LEU A 209 5.14 -9.61 9.21
N ASN A 210 3.85 -9.67 9.56
CA ASN A 210 3.15 -10.92 9.85
C ASN A 210 2.13 -11.32 8.77
N LYS A 211 2.09 -10.63 7.62
CA LYS A 211 1.13 -10.92 6.55
C LYS A 211 1.79 -11.74 5.43
N PRO A 212 1.22 -12.89 5.02
CA PRO A 212 1.63 -13.55 3.79
C PRO A 212 1.14 -12.73 2.59
N LEU A 213 2.05 -12.11 1.85
CA LEU A 213 1.69 -11.33 0.67
C LEU A 213 1.79 -12.24 -0.57
N LYS A 214 0.64 -12.76 -0.98
CA LYS A 214 0.53 -13.70 -2.09
C LYS A 214 0.35 -12.95 -3.41
N LYS A 215 0.62 -13.64 -4.53
CA LYS A 215 0.17 -13.15 -5.83
C LYS A 215 -1.33 -12.81 -5.77
N GLY A 216 -1.70 -11.63 -6.24
CA GLY A 216 -3.07 -11.11 -6.16
C GLY A 216 -3.39 -10.32 -4.89
N THR A 217 -2.45 -10.21 -3.93
CA THR A 217 -2.59 -9.28 -2.81
C THR A 217 -2.61 -7.84 -3.32
N PHE A 218 -3.60 -7.07 -2.87
CA PHE A 218 -3.73 -5.65 -3.12
C PHE A 218 -3.23 -4.89 -1.90
N ILE A 219 -2.41 -3.88 -2.12
CA ILE A 219 -1.91 -2.95 -1.11
C ILE A 219 -2.28 -1.55 -1.56
N PHE A 220 -3.08 -0.86 -0.76
CA PHE A 220 -3.44 0.53 -0.99
C PHE A 220 -2.66 1.42 -0.04
N LEU A 221 -2.02 2.44 -0.60
CA LEU A 221 -1.39 3.54 0.12
C LEU A 221 -2.19 4.80 -0.22
N THR A 222 -3.07 5.23 0.69
CA THR A 222 -4.01 6.34 0.44
C THR A 222 -3.62 7.54 1.28
N TRP A 223 -3.11 8.59 0.64
CA TRP A 223 -2.87 9.87 1.27
C TRP A 223 -4.19 10.62 1.38
N VAL A 224 -4.66 10.82 2.60
CA VAL A 224 -5.86 11.62 2.89
C VAL A 224 -5.49 13.10 2.93
N ASN A 225 -4.27 13.39 3.39
CA ASN A 225 -3.62 14.70 3.33
C ASN A 225 -2.10 14.47 3.41
N PRO A 226 -1.26 15.53 3.33
CA PRO A 226 0.19 15.34 3.33
C PRO A 226 0.75 14.64 4.57
N SER A 227 0.14 14.75 5.76
CA SER A 227 0.66 14.12 6.98
C SER A 227 -0.01 12.80 7.36
N LYS A 228 -1.09 12.40 6.68
CA LYS A 228 -1.89 11.23 7.03
C LYS A 228 -2.03 10.26 5.84
N LEU A 229 -1.46 9.08 6.02
CA LEU A 229 -1.49 7.97 5.07
C LEU A 229 -2.27 6.79 5.66
N LEU A 230 -3.25 6.28 4.93
CA LEU A 230 -3.96 5.05 5.26
C LEU A 230 -3.36 3.88 4.47
N VAL A 231 -3.22 2.74 5.14
CA VAL A 231 -2.76 1.49 4.54
C VAL A 231 -3.87 0.45 4.65
N SER A 232 -4.21 -0.16 3.53
CA SER A 232 -5.16 -1.28 3.47
C SER A 232 -4.59 -2.40 2.62
N ILE A 233 -4.67 -3.62 3.14
CA ILE A 233 -4.15 -4.83 2.48
C ILE A 233 -5.27 -5.86 2.40
N SER A 234 -5.54 -6.33 1.19
CA SER A 234 -6.58 -7.30 0.90
C SER A 234 -6.11 -8.32 -0.13
N SER A 235 -6.87 -9.38 -0.34
CA SER A 235 -6.59 -10.39 -1.37
C SER A 235 -7.65 -10.35 -2.46
N ASN A 236 -7.24 -10.03 -3.69
CA ASN A 236 -8.05 -10.04 -4.91
C ASN A 236 -9.29 -9.12 -4.95
N VAL A 237 -9.56 -8.34 -3.92
CA VAL A 237 -10.73 -7.43 -3.84
C VAL A 237 -10.32 -6.07 -3.28
N VAL A 238 -11.05 -5.02 -3.65
CA VAL A 238 -10.90 -3.71 -3.00
C VAL A 238 -11.22 -3.87 -1.51
N PRO A 239 -10.37 -3.37 -0.59
CA PRO A 239 -10.57 -3.53 0.85
C PRO A 239 -11.80 -2.77 1.33
N SER A 240 -12.45 -3.27 2.38
CA SER A 240 -13.53 -2.59 3.09
C SER A 240 -13.09 -1.96 4.42
N THR A 241 -11.86 -2.20 4.85
CA THR A 241 -11.30 -1.72 6.12
C THR A 241 -9.92 -1.08 5.93
N VAL A 242 -9.53 -0.24 6.89
CA VAL A 242 -8.18 0.32 7.02
C VAL A 242 -7.39 -0.55 7.99
N ASP A 243 -6.21 -1.03 7.57
CA ASP A 243 -5.34 -1.85 8.41
C ASP A 243 -4.46 -0.99 9.33
N ALA A 244 -4.01 0.17 8.85
CA ALA A 244 -3.19 1.09 9.61
C ALA A 244 -3.36 2.54 9.15
N THR A 245 -3.18 3.46 10.11
CA THR A 245 -3.07 4.89 9.88
C THR A 245 -1.66 5.32 10.25
N ILE A 246 -0.97 5.97 9.33
CA ILE A 246 0.39 6.47 9.49
C ILE A 246 0.31 8.00 9.56
N GLU A 247 0.71 8.57 10.69
CA GLU A 247 0.69 10.01 10.95
C GLU A 247 2.12 10.52 11.07
N SER A 248 2.68 10.95 9.94
CA SER A 248 3.98 11.61 9.84
C SER A 248 4.11 12.22 8.45
N ALA A 249 4.35 13.53 8.38
CA ALA A 249 4.59 14.22 7.12
C ALA A 249 5.88 13.74 6.42
N ASN A 250 6.93 13.41 7.17
CA ASN A 250 8.20 12.96 6.60
C ASN A 250 8.05 11.56 5.99
N VAL A 251 7.44 10.62 6.72
CA VAL A 251 7.20 9.25 6.25
C VAL A 251 6.24 9.24 5.07
N SER A 252 5.13 9.99 5.17
CA SER A 252 4.15 10.15 4.10
C SER A 252 4.79 10.72 2.81
N SER A 253 5.62 11.75 2.93
CA SER A 253 6.35 12.38 1.82
C SER A 253 7.35 11.41 1.22
N ALA A 254 8.12 10.72 2.06
CA ALA A 254 9.13 9.77 1.61
C ALA A 254 8.49 8.61 0.81
N ILE A 255 7.35 8.09 1.25
CA ILE A 255 6.62 7.03 0.52
C ILE A 255 6.15 7.56 -0.83
N PHE A 256 5.61 8.78 -0.91
CA PHE A 256 5.19 9.35 -2.19
C PHE A 256 6.38 9.52 -3.14
N ASP A 257 7.49 10.04 -2.62
CA ASP A 257 8.74 10.27 -3.38
C ASP A 257 9.36 8.96 -3.89
N VAL A 258 9.22 7.85 -3.18
CA VAL A 258 9.65 6.52 -3.65
C VAL A 258 9.03 6.17 -5.01
N PHE A 259 7.78 6.55 -5.26
CA PHE A 259 7.07 6.19 -6.50
C PHE A 259 7.08 7.29 -7.56
N LEU A 260 6.98 8.57 -7.15
CA LEU A 260 6.80 9.70 -8.08
C LEU A 260 7.85 10.80 -7.92
N GLY A 261 8.84 10.61 -7.05
CA GLY A 261 10.01 11.48 -6.90
C GLY A 261 10.97 11.42 -8.08
N ASP A 262 12.12 12.06 -7.96
CA ASP A 262 13.08 12.22 -9.06
C ASP A 262 13.74 10.89 -9.47
N SER A 263 13.89 9.96 -8.53
CA SER A 263 14.40 8.60 -8.76
C SER A 263 13.34 7.55 -8.37
N PRO A 264 12.27 7.39 -9.17
CA PRO A 264 11.15 6.53 -8.83
C PRO A 264 11.54 5.05 -8.97
N ILE A 265 11.06 4.22 -8.04
CA ILE A 265 11.31 2.77 -8.12
C ILE A 265 10.51 2.09 -9.25
N SER A 266 9.47 2.75 -9.77
CA SER A 266 8.75 2.34 -10.98
C SER A 266 8.76 3.50 -11.99
N PRO A 267 9.80 3.60 -12.83
CA PRO A 267 9.87 4.63 -13.87
C PRO A 267 8.69 4.56 -14.85
N SER A 268 8.19 3.36 -15.14
CA SER A 268 7.00 3.16 -15.99
C SER A 268 5.73 3.76 -15.39
N LEU A 269 5.53 3.63 -14.07
CA LEU A 269 4.42 4.27 -13.37
C LEU A 269 4.49 5.79 -13.50
N LYS A 270 5.63 6.41 -13.17
CA LYS A 270 5.79 7.87 -13.25
C LYS A 270 5.57 8.39 -14.68
N ALA A 271 6.10 7.68 -15.68
CA ALA A 271 5.90 8.03 -17.08
C ALA A 271 4.43 7.91 -17.53
N SER A 272 3.72 6.86 -17.10
CA SER A 272 2.30 6.70 -17.41
C SER A 272 1.43 7.75 -16.71
N VAL A 273 1.76 8.12 -15.47
CA VAL A 273 1.07 9.19 -14.73
C VAL A 273 1.28 10.52 -15.42
N ALA A 274 2.50 10.83 -15.86
CA ALA A 274 2.79 12.03 -16.62
C ALA A 274 2.00 12.11 -17.94
N ASP A 275 1.86 10.98 -18.64
CA ASP A 275 1.04 10.88 -19.84
C ASP A 275 -0.44 11.13 -19.54
N GLY A 276 -0.99 10.51 -18.49
CA GLY A 276 -2.36 10.75 -18.04
C GLY A 276 -2.62 12.22 -17.69
N LEU A 277 -1.71 12.83 -16.92
CA LEU A 277 -1.79 14.24 -16.56
C LEU A 277 -1.74 15.14 -17.80
N SER A 278 -0.87 14.87 -18.78
CA SER A 278 -0.81 15.66 -20.03
C SER A 278 -2.12 15.65 -20.83
N LYS A 279 -2.91 14.57 -20.72
CA LYS A 279 -4.20 14.43 -21.40
C LYS A 279 -5.34 15.12 -20.66
N VAL A 280 -5.24 15.24 -19.34
CA VAL A 280 -6.26 15.88 -18.49
C VAL A 280 -5.99 17.37 -18.35
N LEU A 281 -4.71 17.78 -18.30
CA LEU A 281 -4.25 19.17 -18.23
C LEU A 281 -4.09 19.77 -19.64
N LYS A 282 -5.12 19.66 -20.47
CA LYS A 282 -5.15 20.32 -21.78
C LYS A 282 -5.43 21.81 -21.66
#